data_AF-A0A1X7D2H5-F1
#
_entry.id   AF-A0A1X7D2H5-F1
#
_cell.length_a   1.000
_cell.length_b   1.000
_cell.length_c   1.000
_cell.angle_alpha   90.00
_cell.angle_beta   90.00
_cell.angle_gamma   90.00
#
_symmetry.space_group_name_H-M   'P 1'
#
loop_
_entity.id
_entity.type
_entity.pdbx_description
1 polymer ?
#
loop_
_entity_poly.entity_id
_entity_poly.type
_entity_poly.pdbx_seq_one_letter_code
_entity_poly.pdbx_strand_id
1 'polypeptide(L)'
;MRAFILVLLLLFTGCTTYQNPSLDPSINQGDQYVKDRTECTSRAKKVTGSAPGNDLRFLKTYEQEQKEYMLENRAYENCMASRGWVKK
;
A
#
# COMPACT_ATOMS: atom_id res chain seq x y z
N MET A 1 -33.36 -8.70 9.82
CA MET A 1 -33.15 -7.32 9.28
C MET A 1 -31.94 -6.60 9.87
N ARG A 2 -31.65 -6.68 11.19
CA ARG A 2 -30.45 -6.03 11.79
C ARG A 2 -29.08 -6.49 11.24
N ALA A 3 -28.95 -7.75 10.85
CA ALA A 3 -27.67 -8.29 10.34
C ALA A 3 -27.22 -7.70 8.99
N PHE A 4 -28.17 -7.34 8.11
CA PHE A 4 -27.85 -6.74 6.81
C PHE A 4 -27.20 -5.35 6.96
N ILE A 5 -27.61 -4.58 7.96
CA ILE A 5 -27.09 -3.23 8.22
C ILE A 5 -25.61 -3.31 8.66
N LEU A 6 -25.25 -4.32 9.45
CA LEU A 6 -23.88 -4.53 9.91
C LEU A 6 -22.95 -4.95 8.75
N VAL A 7 -23.42 -5.80 7.84
CA VAL A 7 -22.66 -6.18 6.63
C VAL A 7 -22.43 -4.97 5.73
N LEU A 8 -23.44 -4.10 5.58
CA LEU A 8 -23.32 -2.90 4.76
C LEU A 8 -22.30 -1.90 5.35
N LEU A 9 -22.28 -1.71 6.67
CA LEU A 9 -21.31 -0.86 7.37
C LEU A 9 -19.87 -1.38 7.27
N LEU A 10 -19.68 -2.71 7.23
CA LEU A 10 -18.37 -3.32 7.02
C LEU A 10 -17.84 -3.14 5.59
N LEU A 11 -18.73 -2.93 4.60
CA LEU A 11 -18.32 -2.67 3.21
C LEU A 11 -17.84 -1.23 2.98
N PHE A 12 -18.28 -0.27 3.82
CA PHE A 12 -17.88 1.14 3.70
C PHE A 12 -16.71 1.53 4.61
N THR A 13 -16.27 0.64 5.50
CA THR A 13 -15.13 0.89 6.38
C THR A 13 -13.85 0.37 5.73
N GLY A 14 -13.20 1.21 4.93
CA GLY A 14 -11.73 1.13 4.80
C GLY A 14 -11.13 0.93 3.41
N CYS A 15 -11.75 1.40 2.34
CA CYS A 15 -10.97 1.70 1.13
C CYS A 15 -10.19 3.00 1.35
N THR A 16 -9.02 2.92 1.99
CA THR A 16 -8.05 4.03 2.01
C THR A 16 -7.86 4.50 0.58
N THR A 17 -8.30 5.73 0.31
CA THR A 17 -8.30 6.28 -1.05
C THR A 17 -7.04 7.11 -1.23
N TYR A 18 -6.37 6.95 -2.36
CA TYR A 18 -5.26 7.81 -2.72
C TYR A 18 -5.74 8.89 -3.69
N GLN A 19 -5.29 10.11 -3.47
CA GLN A 19 -5.49 11.23 -4.39
C GLN A 19 -4.16 11.86 -4.77
N ASN A 20 -4.07 12.40 -5.99
CA ASN A 20 -2.90 13.15 -6.45
C ASN A 20 -3.35 14.47 -7.05
N PRO A 21 -3.46 15.55 -6.25
CA PRO A 21 -3.94 16.84 -6.73
C PRO A 21 -2.95 17.53 -7.67
N SER A 22 -1.68 17.09 -7.68
CA SER A 22 -0.63 17.60 -8.56
C SER A 22 -0.56 16.89 -9.93
N LEU A 23 -1.41 15.89 -10.16
CA LEU A 23 -1.41 15.16 -11.42
C LEU A 23 -2.03 16.01 -12.53
N ASP A 24 -1.41 16.01 -13.71
CA ASP A 24 -1.92 16.70 -14.88
C ASP A 24 -3.35 16.21 -15.22
N PRO A 25 -4.33 17.11 -15.43
CA PRO A 25 -5.71 16.73 -15.76
C PRO A 25 -5.87 15.89 -17.02
N SER A 26 -4.89 15.90 -17.93
CA SER A 26 -4.89 15.06 -19.14
C SER A 26 -4.51 13.60 -18.87
N ILE A 27 -3.98 13.28 -17.69
CA ILE A 27 -3.55 11.93 -17.31
C ILE A 27 -4.71 11.20 -16.61
N ASN A 28 -4.94 9.95 -16.99
CA ASN A 28 -5.84 9.08 -16.25
C ASN A 28 -5.26 8.78 -14.86
N GLN A 29 -5.89 9.33 -13.83
CA GLN A 29 -5.48 9.17 -12.44
C GLN A 29 -5.46 7.71 -11.98
N GLY A 30 -6.40 6.88 -12.45
CA GLY A 30 -6.47 5.46 -12.12
C GLY A 30 -5.29 4.67 -12.69
N ASP A 31 -4.97 4.87 -13.97
CA ASP A 31 -3.87 4.18 -14.62
C ASP A 31 -2.52 4.61 -14.03
N GLN A 32 -2.36 5.91 -13.77
CA GLN A 32 -1.17 6.45 -13.13
C GLN A 32 -1.01 5.92 -11.70
N TYR A 33 -2.11 5.83 -10.94
CA TYR A 33 -2.10 5.23 -9.61
C TYR A 33 -1.62 3.78 -9.64
N VAL A 34 -2.15 2.96 -10.56
CA VAL A 34 -1.76 1.54 -10.69
C VAL A 34 -0.28 1.40 -11.02
N LYS A 35 0.21 2.25 -11.94
CA LYS A 35 1.64 2.28 -12.31
C LYS A 35 2.52 2.66 -11.12
N ASP A 36 2.23 3.80 -10.49
CA ASP A 36 3.02 4.31 -9.36
C ASP A 36 2.99 3.37 -8.18
N ARG A 37 1.82 2.80 -7.86
CA ARG A 37 1.66 1.79 -6.83
C ARG A 37 2.55 0.57 -7.10
N THR A 38 2.54 0.04 -8.32
CA THR A 38 3.34 -1.13 -8.69
C THR A 38 4.84 -0.84 -8.58
N GLU A 39 5.28 0.29 -9.11
CA GLU A 39 6.67 0.73 -9.02
C GLU A 39 7.12 0.94 -7.57
N CYS A 40 6.31 1.64 -6.76
CA CYS A 40 6.61 1.90 -5.36
C CYS A 40 6.59 0.64 -4.51
N THR A 41 5.67 -0.31 -4.75
CA THR A 41 5.67 -1.61 -4.07
C THR A 41 6.93 -2.41 -4.40
N SER A 42 7.32 -2.47 -5.68
CA SER A 42 8.54 -3.17 -6.09
C SER A 42 9.80 -2.55 -5.48
N ARG A 43 9.87 -1.20 -5.48
CA ARG A 43 10.96 -0.45 -4.84
C ARG A 43 11.02 -0.71 -3.33
N ALA A 44 9.88 -0.64 -2.64
CA ALA A 44 9.81 -0.88 -1.20
C ALA A 44 10.39 -2.25 -0.86
N LYS A 45 9.89 -3.31 -1.52
CA LYS A 45 10.37 -4.70 -1.33
C LYS A 45 11.86 -4.86 -1.58
N LYS A 46 12.40 -4.20 -2.61
CA LYS A 46 13.83 -4.23 -2.93
C LYS A 46 14.67 -3.52 -1.86
N VAL A 47 14.21 -2.37 -1.37
CA VAL A 47 14.94 -1.56 -0.37
C VAL A 47 14.93 -2.22 1.01
N THR A 48 13.82 -2.84 1.40
CA THR A 48 13.69 -3.50 2.70
C THR A 48 14.14 -4.96 2.70
N GLY A 49 14.56 -5.49 1.55
CA GLY A 49 14.94 -6.90 1.44
C GLY A 49 13.79 -7.87 1.72
N SER A 50 12.54 -7.41 1.59
CA SER A 50 11.33 -8.21 1.80
C SER A 50 10.79 -8.85 0.52
N ALA A 51 11.46 -8.60 -0.62
CA ALA A 51 11.23 -9.35 -1.85
C ALA A 51 11.48 -10.85 -1.60
N PRO A 52 10.66 -11.75 -2.16
CA PRO A 52 10.83 -13.18 -1.97
C PRO A 52 12.19 -13.62 -2.54
N GLY A 53 13.10 -14.03 -1.65
CA GLY A 53 14.34 -14.72 -1.95
C GLY A 53 14.35 -16.11 -1.29
N ASN A 54 15.55 -16.66 -1.09
CA ASN A 54 15.75 -17.91 -0.36
C ASN A 54 15.80 -17.66 1.17
N ASP A 55 14.93 -16.80 1.66
CA ASP A 55 14.87 -16.36 3.05
C ASP A 55 13.98 -17.30 3.86
N LEU A 56 14.50 -17.71 5.02
CA LEU A 56 13.88 -18.60 6.00
C LEU A 56 12.70 -17.89 6.69
N ARG A 57 11.73 -17.34 5.94
CA ARG A 57 10.58 -16.58 6.45
C ARG A 57 9.79 -17.40 7.47
N PHE A 58 9.74 -18.72 7.28
CA PHE A 58 9.13 -19.67 8.22
C PHE A 58 9.82 -19.74 9.58
N LEU A 59 11.04 -19.24 9.73
CA LEU A 59 11.75 -19.11 11.00
C LEU A 59 11.54 -17.76 11.68
N LYS A 60 10.90 -16.79 10.99
CA LYS A 60 10.67 -15.46 11.56
C LYS A 60 9.56 -15.54 12.60
N THR A 61 9.78 -14.87 13.71
CA THR A 61 8.72 -14.64 14.71
C THR A 61 7.73 -13.59 14.18
N TYR A 62 6.52 -13.60 14.72
CA TYR A 62 5.48 -12.63 14.37
C TYR A 62 5.97 -11.16 14.52
N GLU A 63 6.75 -10.86 15.57
CA GLU A 63 7.28 -9.51 15.78
C GLU A 63 8.27 -9.09 14.69
N GLN A 64 9.10 -10.02 14.21
CA GLN A 64 10.03 -9.76 13.11
C GLN A 64 9.28 -9.51 11.80
N GLU A 65 8.23 -10.28 11.51
CA GLU A 65 7.37 -10.06 10.34
C GLU A 65 6.66 -8.70 10.41
N GLN A 66 6.13 -8.32 11.56
CA GLN A 66 5.51 -7.01 11.77
C GLN A 66 6.51 -5.87 11.53
N LYS A 67 7.74 -6.01 12.05
CA LYS A 67 8.79 -5.01 11.86
C LYS A 67 9.17 -4.84 10.39
N GLU A 68 9.34 -5.94 9.66
CA GLU A 68 9.61 -5.91 8.22
C GLU A 68 8.47 -5.28 7.44
N TYR A 69 7.22 -5.66 7.77
CA TYR A 69 6.04 -5.08 7.16
C TYR A 69 5.94 -3.57 7.40
N MET A 70 6.20 -3.10 8.62
CA MET A 70 6.21 -1.66 8.93
C MET A 70 7.28 -0.90 8.14
N LEU A 71 8.47 -1.49 7.98
CA LEU A 71 9.55 -0.90 7.20
C LEU A 71 9.19 -0.84 5.71
N GLU A 72 8.65 -1.93 5.14
CA GLU A 72 8.21 -1.98 3.75
C GLU A 72 7.10 -0.95 3.51
N ASN A 73 6.10 -0.91 4.38
CA ASN A 73 4.99 0.03 4.29
C ASN A 73 5.51 1.47 4.37
N ARG A 74 6.42 1.80 5.29
CA ARG A 74 7.03 3.13 5.36
C ARG A 74 7.78 3.51 4.08
N ALA A 75 8.55 2.58 3.50
CA ALA A 75 9.27 2.82 2.25
C ALA A 75 8.29 3.04 1.07
N TYR A 76 7.20 2.29 1.03
CA TYR A 76 6.12 2.44 0.06
C TYR A 76 5.42 3.80 0.20
N GLU A 77 5.01 4.19 1.41
CA GLU A 77 4.36 5.48 1.67
C GLU A 77 5.24 6.66 1.25
N ASN A 78 6.53 6.62 1.59
CA ASN A 78 7.47 7.67 1.18
C ASN A 78 7.58 7.78 -0.34
N CYS A 79 7.57 6.65 -1.05
CA CYS A 79 7.59 6.63 -2.51
C CYS A 79 6.30 7.24 -3.09
N MET A 80 5.14 6.83 -2.60
CA MET A 80 3.84 7.36 -3.04
C MET A 80 3.74 8.87 -2.78
N ALA A 81 4.13 9.31 -1.59
CA ALA A 81 4.16 10.73 -1.22
C ALA A 81 5.09 11.55 -2.12
N SER A 82 6.27 11.02 -2.47
CA SER A 82 7.21 11.69 -3.38
C SER A 82 6.66 11.89 -4.80
N ARG A 83 5.65 11.09 -5.18
CA ARG A 83 4.94 11.21 -6.46
C ARG A 83 3.66 12.05 -6.37
N GLY A 84 3.39 12.66 -5.21
CA GLY A 84 2.23 13.52 -4.99
C GLY A 84 0.97 12.78 -4.53
N TRP A 85 1.05 11.47 -4.26
CA TRP A 85 -0.08 10.71 -3.76
C TRP A 85 -0.27 10.90 -2.26
N VAL A 86 -1.49 11.25 -1.85
CA VAL A 86 -1.88 11.47 -0.46
C VAL A 86 -3.03 10.54 -0.10
N LYS A 87 -2.91 9.84 1.03
CA LYS A 87 -3.99 9.03 1.60
C LYS A 87 -5.11 9.93 2.13
N LYS A 88 -6.35 9.55 1.83
CA LYS A 88 -7.59 10.09 2.39
C LYS A 88 -8.26 9.03 3.25
#